data_AF-A0A1E3YZ02-F1
#
_entry.id   AF-A0A1E3YZ02-F1
#
_cell.length_a   1.000
_cell.length_b   1.000
_cell.length_c   1.000
_cell.angle_alpha   90.00
_cell.angle_beta   90.00
_cell.angle_gamma   90.00
#
_symmetry.space_group_name_H-M   'P 1'
#
loop_
_entity.id
_entity.type
_entity.pdbx_description
1 polymer ?
#
loop_
_entity_poly.entity_id
_entity_poly.type
_entity_poly.pdbx_seq_one_letter_code
_entity_poly.pdbx_strand_id
1 'polypeptide(L)'
;MQPTSEDSDINFDYQLDPSKPLVLLLGWIDHEGILSSLKTSGRQYKKKILNSYPENWTATADLFDQYKISSVVGKLPAEVLQLIVNKNYHAVRERLFGAIGSVPNQIYLFEDILAGEQSDKFREEYKPFPAPAILKEALTFLRQHNIEVIPYARKAEVTVLADAFLDDTNKNLIFRLYVPTSRLWSGEADRFLQLFQDYLVKVEQLKVRLDQKRTEHGVVYEFHGHPSAGQHTLAPEFQEFSKLMALFQTDADAATALIASKGGNPKEVLQLVARYAKEARRLQLDIKHEAETKAIAIRHRLESELIEYDLSPDEWAQLPALVSQAVPKITDALFGETLYLGRPSPATGGPAHVTYNFRPQFINTVNGVIAEEINGNQHFEPEHHQLLELVAKHGELQAKTLETAIYEIADKGVDKVDRLKAKQRLTAFLIEVGKKTGDLAFGVLQSYIEKQLGL
;
A
#
# COMPACT_ATOMS: atom_id res chain seq x y z
N MET A 1 -40.12 -17.28 -45.74
CA MET A 1 -38.98 -17.55 -44.84
C MET A 1 -38.58 -16.24 -44.19
N GLN A 2 -39.11 -15.99 -43.00
CA GLN A 2 -38.72 -14.85 -42.16
C GLN A 2 -37.43 -15.23 -41.40
N PRO A 3 -36.48 -14.30 -41.21
CA PRO A 3 -35.36 -14.53 -40.33
C PRO A 3 -35.83 -14.37 -38.87
N THR A 4 -35.59 -15.40 -38.07
CA THR A 4 -35.80 -15.43 -36.63
C THR A 4 -34.84 -14.45 -35.96
N SER A 5 -35.38 -13.35 -35.43
CA SER A 5 -34.73 -12.47 -34.46
C SER A 5 -34.79 -13.14 -33.08
N GLU A 6 -33.73 -13.83 -32.70
CA GLU A 6 -33.46 -14.22 -31.31
C GLU A 6 -32.44 -13.25 -30.70
N ASP A 7 -32.74 -11.96 -30.72
CA ASP A 7 -32.20 -11.02 -29.73
C ASP A 7 -33.27 -10.88 -28.65
N SER A 8 -33.27 -11.85 -27.74
CA SER A 8 -34.04 -11.71 -26.50
C SER A 8 -33.28 -10.75 -25.58
N ASP A 9 -33.69 -9.48 -25.63
CA ASP A 9 -33.46 -8.51 -24.57
C ASP A 9 -33.91 -9.12 -23.23
N ILE A 10 -32.97 -9.69 -22.50
CA ILE A 10 -33.18 -10.10 -21.10
C ILE A 10 -33.18 -8.82 -20.26
N ASN A 11 -34.33 -8.14 -20.24
CA ASN A 11 -34.61 -7.02 -19.38
C ASN A 11 -35.08 -7.56 -18.02
N PHE A 12 -34.14 -7.85 -17.12
CA PHE A 12 -34.49 -8.06 -15.71
C PHE A 12 -34.76 -6.69 -15.09
N ASP A 13 -35.99 -6.49 -14.60
CA ASP A 13 -36.38 -5.41 -13.70
C ASP A 13 -35.50 -5.43 -12.44
N TYR A 14 -34.29 -4.88 -12.55
CA TYR A 14 -33.37 -4.71 -11.44
C TYR A 14 -33.76 -3.42 -10.70
N GLN A 15 -34.79 -3.50 -9.86
CA GLN A 15 -35.10 -2.41 -8.93
C GLN A 15 -33.96 -2.35 -7.90
N LEU A 16 -33.17 -1.27 -7.99
CA LEU A 16 -32.14 -0.98 -7.01
C LEU A 16 -32.80 -0.72 -5.65
N ASP A 17 -32.20 -1.25 -4.60
CA ASP A 17 -32.69 -1.12 -3.24
C ASP A 17 -31.85 -0.04 -2.56
N PRO A 18 -32.41 1.13 -2.23
CA PRO A 18 -31.67 2.21 -1.57
C PRO A 18 -31.04 1.80 -0.24
N SER A 19 -31.56 0.74 0.41
CA SER A 19 -31.05 0.23 1.68
C SER A 19 -29.81 -0.66 1.54
N LYS A 20 -29.48 -1.12 0.32
CA LYS A 20 -28.34 -1.99 0.06
C LYS A 20 -27.14 -1.23 -0.54
N PRO A 21 -25.90 -1.65 -0.21
CA PRO A 21 -24.72 -1.06 -0.81
C PRO A 21 -24.69 -1.30 -2.33
N LEU A 22 -24.37 -0.24 -3.07
CA LEU A 22 -24.28 -0.24 -4.53
C LEU A 22 -22.82 -0.17 -5.00
N VAL A 23 -22.44 -1.04 -5.93
CA VAL A 23 -21.16 -0.95 -6.65
C VAL A 23 -21.37 -0.20 -7.95
N LEU A 24 -20.61 0.88 -8.16
CA LEU A 24 -20.66 1.66 -9.39
C LEU A 24 -19.61 1.15 -10.38
N LEU A 25 -20.05 0.72 -11.56
CA LEU A 25 -19.18 0.28 -12.65
C LEU A 25 -19.06 1.40 -13.69
N LEU A 26 -17.86 1.95 -13.88
CA LEU A 26 -17.61 3.04 -14.80
C LEU A 26 -16.97 2.55 -16.12
N GLY A 27 -17.60 2.87 -17.24
CA GLY A 27 -17.13 2.48 -18.56
C GLY A 27 -17.40 1.01 -18.88
N TRP A 28 -16.58 0.45 -19.76
CA TRP A 28 -16.72 -0.91 -20.28
C TRP A 28 -15.92 -1.90 -19.43
N ILE A 29 -16.40 -2.15 -18.21
CA ILE A 29 -15.79 -3.06 -17.23
C ILE A 29 -16.73 -4.18 -16.79
N ASP A 30 -17.87 -4.33 -17.45
CA ASP A 30 -18.91 -5.33 -17.17
C ASP A 30 -18.60 -6.71 -17.78
N HIS A 31 -17.34 -7.14 -17.70
CA HIS A 31 -16.94 -8.46 -18.15
C HIS A 31 -17.62 -9.55 -17.30
N GLU A 32 -17.87 -10.71 -17.91
CA GLU A 32 -18.62 -11.82 -17.31
C GLU A 32 -18.10 -12.22 -15.92
N GLY A 33 -16.77 -12.24 -15.73
CA GLY A 33 -16.15 -12.53 -14.43
C GLY A 33 -16.55 -11.54 -13.32
N ILE A 34 -16.53 -10.23 -13.61
CA ILE A 34 -16.87 -9.18 -12.64
C ILE A 34 -18.36 -9.22 -12.31
N LEU A 35 -19.22 -9.39 -13.33
CA LEU A 35 -20.66 -9.52 -13.12
C LEU A 35 -21.03 -10.78 -12.35
N SER A 36 -20.36 -11.90 -12.63
CA SER A 36 -20.57 -13.16 -11.92
C SER A 36 -20.18 -13.06 -10.44
N SER A 37 -19.04 -12.43 -10.15
CA SER A 37 -18.59 -12.16 -8.77
C SER A 37 -19.56 -11.26 -7.99
N LEU A 38 -20.05 -10.19 -8.62
CA LEU A 38 -21.06 -9.30 -8.03
C LEU A 38 -22.39 -10.02 -7.77
N LYS A 39 -22.84 -10.86 -8.71
CA LYS A 39 -24.05 -11.69 -8.55
C LYS A 39 -23.89 -12.71 -7.43
N THR A 40 -22.75 -13.40 -7.36
CA THR A 40 -22.45 -14.43 -6.35
C THR A 40 -22.36 -13.83 -4.95
N SER A 41 -21.78 -12.63 -4.83
CA SER A 41 -21.72 -11.88 -3.57
C SER A 41 -23.04 -11.18 -3.20
N GLY A 42 -24.07 -11.28 -4.04
CA GLY A 42 -25.40 -10.67 -3.81
C GLY A 42 -25.39 -9.14 -3.82
N ARG A 43 -24.37 -8.51 -4.44
CA ARG A 43 -24.23 -7.05 -4.49
C ARG A 43 -25.06 -6.42 -5.59
N GLN A 44 -25.58 -5.23 -5.30
CA GLN A 44 -26.18 -4.39 -6.32
C GLN A 44 -25.10 -3.68 -7.10
N TYR A 45 -25.30 -3.57 -8.41
CA TYR A 45 -24.39 -2.81 -9.25
C TYR A 45 -25.14 -1.95 -10.27
N LYS A 46 -24.53 -0.83 -10.65
CA LYS A 46 -25.02 0.01 -11.74
C LYS A 46 -23.87 0.38 -12.67
N LYS A 47 -24.07 0.16 -13.97
CA LYS A 47 -23.13 0.58 -15.01
C LYS A 47 -23.42 2.00 -15.47
N LYS A 48 -22.38 2.81 -15.61
CA LYS A 48 -22.44 4.17 -16.15
C LYS A 48 -21.28 4.42 -17.11
N ILE A 49 -21.53 5.13 -18.20
CA ILE A 49 -20.52 5.47 -19.21
C ILE A 49 -20.22 6.96 -19.14
N LEU A 50 -18.98 7.31 -18.80
CA LEU A 50 -18.55 8.71 -18.67
C LEU A 50 -18.15 9.35 -20.00
N ASN A 51 -18.04 8.59 -21.10
CA ASN A 51 -17.93 9.17 -22.43
C ASN A 51 -19.32 9.66 -22.90
N SER A 52 -19.80 10.74 -22.29
CA SER A 52 -21.17 11.23 -22.37
C SER A 52 -21.27 12.70 -21.97
N TYR A 53 -22.44 13.30 -22.15
CA TYR A 53 -22.72 14.70 -21.81
C TYR A 53 -22.68 14.99 -20.30
N PRO A 54 -22.45 16.26 -19.87
CA PRO A 54 -22.36 16.65 -18.46
C PRO A 54 -23.59 16.29 -17.62
N GLU A 55 -24.78 16.25 -18.22
CA GLU A 55 -26.02 15.88 -17.54
C GLU A 55 -25.96 14.42 -17.07
N ASN A 56 -25.35 13.53 -17.84
CA ASN A 56 -25.18 12.13 -17.43
C ASN A 56 -24.15 11.97 -16.32
N TRP A 57 -23.13 12.83 -16.26
CA TRP A 57 -22.19 12.86 -15.14
C TRP A 57 -22.88 13.36 -13.87
N THR A 58 -23.78 14.33 -14.01
CA THR A 58 -24.59 14.85 -12.90
C THR A 58 -25.50 13.76 -12.38
N ALA A 59 -26.22 13.07 -13.27
CA ALA A 59 -27.04 11.91 -12.91
C ALA A 59 -26.24 10.75 -12.30
N THR A 60 -24.95 10.65 -12.60
CA THR A 60 -24.05 9.66 -11.97
C THR A 60 -23.62 10.12 -10.58
N ALA A 61 -23.35 11.41 -10.40
CA ALA A 61 -23.08 12.00 -9.09
C ALA A 61 -24.31 11.90 -8.17
N ASP A 62 -25.51 12.12 -8.69
CA ASP A 62 -26.76 12.00 -7.93
C ASP A 62 -26.99 10.58 -7.38
N LEU A 63 -26.36 9.54 -7.95
CA LEU A 63 -26.42 8.18 -7.38
C LEU A 63 -25.75 8.09 -6.02
N PHE A 64 -24.72 8.90 -5.74
CA PHE A 64 -24.07 8.94 -4.43
C PHE A 64 -24.97 9.54 -3.35
N ASP A 65 -25.93 10.39 -3.74
CA ASP A 65 -26.92 10.95 -2.82
C ASP A 65 -28.12 10.01 -2.62
N GLN A 66 -28.46 9.23 -3.65
CA GLN A 66 -29.62 8.33 -3.64
C GLN A 66 -29.32 6.95 -3.03
N TYR A 67 -28.07 6.48 -3.15
CA TYR A 67 -27.66 5.14 -2.75
C TYR A 67 -26.37 5.20 -1.93
N LYS A 68 -26.24 4.29 -0.96
CA LYS A 68 -24.96 4.07 -0.28
C LYS A 68 -24.00 3.34 -1.21
N ILE A 69 -23.15 4.07 -1.92
CA ILE A 69 -22.14 3.47 -2.80
C ILE A 69 -21.03 2.84 -1.96
N SER A 70 -20.76 1.55 -2.15
CA SER A 70 -19.72 0.83 -1.41
C SER A 70 -18.36 0.94 -2.07
N SER A 71 -18.31 0.94 -3.39
CA SER A 71 -17.07 1.08 -4.15
C SER A 71 -17.33 1.44 -5.61
N VAL A 72 -16.28 1.94 -6.27
CA VAL A 72 -16.29 2.33 -7.68
C VAL A 72 -15.19 1.58 -8.41
N VAL A 73 -15.55 0.85 -9.45
CA VAL A 73 -14.58 0.16 -10.32
C VAL A 73 -14.79 0.63 -11.74
N GLY A 74 -13.74 1.06 -12.41
CA GLY A 74 -13.91 1.73 -13.68
C GLY A 74 -12.76 1.58 -14.64
N LYS A 75 -13.05 1.69 -15.93
CA LYS A 75 -12.05 1.84 -16.98
C LYS A 75 -12.30 3.15 -17.70
N LEU A 76 -11.31 4.04 -17.68
CA LEU A 76 -11.41 5.32 -18.36
C LEU A 76 -10.60 5.30 -19.66
N PRO A 77 -11.23 5.54 -20.81
CA PRO A 77 -10.51 5.73 -22.05
C PRO A 77 -9.99 7.17 -22.16
N ALA A 78 -9.08 7.41 -23.10
CA ALA A 78 -8.41 8.70 -23.29
C ALA A 78 -9.40 9.86 -23.53
N GLU A 79 -10.53 9.58 -24.19
CA GLU A 79 -11.59 10.56 -24.44
C GLU A 79 -12.18 11.09 -23.12
N VAL A 80 -12.34 10.25 -22.09
CA VAL A 80 -12.86 10.70 -20.79
C VAL A 80 -11.86 11.61 -20.08
N LEU A 81 -10.56 11.39 -20.26
CA LEU A 81 -9.53 12.30 -19.71
C LEU A 81 -9.60 13.69 -20.36
N GLN A 82 -9.92 13.78 -21.65
CA GLN A 82 -10.17 15.06 -22.30
C GLN A 82 -11.42 15.75 -21.74
N LEU A 83 -12.48 14.99 -21.46
CA LEU A 83 -13.71 15.53 -20.85
C LEU A 83 -13.46 16.05 -19.44
N ILE A 84 -12.59 15.40 -18.65
CA ILE A 84 -12.21 15.89 -17.31
C ILE A 84 -11.64 17.31 -17.39
N VAL A 85 -10.82 17.62 -18.39
CA VAL A 85 -10.17 18.95 -18.55
C VAL A 85 -11.08 19.96 -19.28
N ASN A 86 -12.18 19.50 -19.87
CA ASN A 86 -13.07 20.38 -20.63
C ASN A 86 -13.86 21.30 -19.70
N LYS A 87 -13.81 22.61 -19.96
CA LYS A 87 -14.53 23.68 -19.25
C LYS A 87 -15.99 23.35 -18.94
N ASN A 88 -16.69 22.71 -19.87
CA ASN A 88 -18.11 22.36 -19.71
C ASN A 88 -18.36 21.33 -18.59
N TYR A 89 -17.34 20.58 -18.18
CA TYR A 89 -17.44 19.53 -17.17
C TYR A 89 -16.86 19.95 -15.81
N HIS A 90 -16.28 21.15 -15.66
CA HIS A 90 -15.62 21.55 -14.41
C HIS A 90 -16.56 21.51 -13.20
N ALA A 91 -17.79 21.99 -13.31
CA ALA A 91 -18.70 21.97 -12.16
C ALA A 91 -19.07 20.53 -11.73
N VAL A 92 -19.31 19.66 -12.71
CA VAL A 92 -19.78 18.29 -12.44
C VAL A 92 -18.62 17.34 -12.07
N ARG A 93 -17.42 17.55 -12.64
CA ARG A 93 -16.25 16.70 -12.36
C ARG A 93 -15.84 16.79 -10.89
N GLU A 94 -15.85 17.99 -10.29
CA GLU A 94 -15.44 18.18 -8.89
C GLU A 94 -16.38 17.39 -7.97
N ARG A 95 -17.69 17.51 -8.20
CA ARG A 95 -18.71 16.77 -7.44
C ARG A 95 -18.59 15.26 -7.64
N LEU A 96 -18.49 14.80 -8.89
CA LEU A 96 -18.46 13.38 -9.21
C LEU A 96 -17.17 12.70 -8.70
N PHE A 97 -16.00 13.26 -9.03
CA PHE A 97 -14.73 12.66 -8.64
C PHE A 97 -14.42 12.88 -7.15
N GLY A 98 -14.91 13.95 -6.52
CA GLY A 98 -14.91 14.08 -5.06
C GLY A 98 -15.73 12.98 -4.38
N ALA A 99 -16.91 12.66 -4.92
CA ALA A 99 -17.73 11.57 -4.42
C ALA A 99 -17.08 10.19 -4.65
N ILE A 100 -16.51 9.94 -5.84
CA ILE A 100 -15.77 8.70 -6.13
C ILE A 100 -14.56 8.55 -5.19
N GLY A 101 -13.81 9.64 -4.96
CA GLY A 101 -12.64 9.65 -4.08
C GLY A 101 -12.95 9.38 -2.61
N SER A 102 -14.19 9.62 -2.18
CA SER A 102 -14.64 9.38 -0.80
C SER A 102 -14.92 7.91 -0.47
N VAL A 103 -14.98 7.05 -1.49
CA VAL A 103 -15.23 5.61 -1.36
C VAL A 103 -14.05 4.82 -1.93
N PRO A 104 -13.86 3.55 -1.53
CA PRO A 104 -12.90 2.66 -2.18
C PRO A 104 -13.13 2.67 -3.70
N ASN A 105 -12.09 3.02 -4.45
CA ASN A 105 -12.17 3.14 -5.89
C ASN A 105 -10.93 2.57 -6.58
N GLN A 106 -11.11 1.99 -7.76
CA GLN A 106 -10.02 1.50 -8.60
C GLN A 106 -10.34 1.77 -10.07
N ILE A 107 -9.53 2.62 -10.70
CA ILE A 107 -9.71 3.07 -12.07
C ILE A 107 -8.56 2.56 -12.94
N TYR A 108 -8.90 1.80 -13.96
CA TYR A 108 -7.95 1.23 -14.91
C TYR A 108 -7.73 2.17 -16.10
N LEU A 109 -6.45 2.47 -16.37
CA LEU A 109 -6.00 3.18 -17.56
C LEU A 109 -5.07 2.28 -18.37
N PHE A 110 -5.15 2.39 -19.69
CA PHE A 110 -4.23 1.66 -20.55
C PHE A 110 -2.81 2.22 -20.38
N GLU A 111 -1.81 1.36 -20.33
CA GLU A 111 -0.41 1.74 -20.06
C GLU A 111 0.08 2.87 -20.99
N ASP A 112 -0.23 2.83 -22.28
CA ASP A 112 0.10 3.89 -23.24
C ASP A 112 -0.43 5.27 -22.82
N ILE A 113 -1.64 5.33 -22.24
CA ILE A 113 -2.25 6.58 -21.73
C ILE A 113 -1.41 7.15 -20.60
N LEU A 114 -0.94 6.27 -19.71
CA LEU A 114 -0.08 6.66 -18.60
C LEU A 114 1.32 7.00 -19.07
N ALA A 115 1.87 6.30 -20.06
CA ALA A 115 3.17 6.58 -20.68
C ALA A 115 3.14 7.88 -21.52
N GLY A 116 1.97 8.29 -22.01
CA GLY A 116 1.83 9.46 -22.88
C GLY A 116 2.31 9.22 -24.31
N GLU A 117 2.62 7.97 -24.64
CA GLU A 117 3.08 7.53 -25.96
C GLU A 117 2.15 6.43 -26.44
N GLN A 118 1.63 6.57 -27.66
CA GLN A 118 0.79 5.55 -28.27
C GLN A 118 1.68 4.55 -29.00
N SER A 119 1.73 3.31 -28.52
CA SER A 119 2.57 2.26 -29.12
C SER A 119 2.09 1.83 -30.52
N ASP A 120 0.78 1.95 -30.76
CA ASP A 120 0.10 1.57 -32.01
C ASP A 120 -0.10 2.78 -32.95
N LYS A 121 0.88 2.98 -33.85
CA LYS A 121 0.88 4.03 -34.88
C LYS A 121 -0.34 3.96 -35.82
N PHE A 122 -0.94 2.77 -36.00
CA PHE A 122 -2.08 2.59 -36.89
C PHE A 122 -3.37 3.20 -36.31
N ARG A 123 -3.47 3.31 -34.97
CA ARG A 123 -4.60 3.92 -34.28
C ARG A 123 -4.48 5.44 -34.14
N GLU A 124 -3.26 5.97 -34.20
CA GLU A 124 -2.97 7.40 -34.07
C GLU A 124 -3.62 8.22 -35.20
N GLU A 125 -3.75 7.61 -36.38
CA GLU A 125 -4.33 8.22 -37.59
C GLU A 125 -5.87 8.37 -37.52
N TYR A 126 -6.56 7.55 -36.71
CA TYR A 126 -8.04 7.52 -36.62
C TYR A 126 -8.61 8.08 -35.32
N LYS A 127 -7.81 8.12 -34.24
CA LYS A 127 -8.19 8.72 -32.96
C LYS A 127 -6.99 9.47 -32.39
N PRO A 128 -6.91 10.80 -32.55
CA PRO A 128 -5.77 11.56 -32.07
C PRO A 128 -5.66 11.42 -30.56
N PHE A 129 -4.50 11.00 -30.11
CA PHE A 129 -4.19 10.88 -28.70
C PHE A 129 -4.27 12.26 -28.02
N PRO A 130 -4.78 12.37 -26.78
CA PRO A 130 -4.85 13.67 -26.11
C PRO A 130 -3.47 14.29 -25.98
N ALA A 131 -3.39 15.61 -26.12
CA ALA A 131 -2.13 16.33 -25.95
C ALA A 131 -1.53 16.04 -24.55
N PRO A 132 -0.20 15.92 -24.42
CA PRO A 132 0.45 15.58 -23.15
C PRO A 132 0.07 16.51 -21.99
N ALA A 133 -0.18 17.80 -22.27
CA ALA A 133 -0.64 18.77 -21.28
C ALA A 133 -2.02 18.41 -20.70
N ILE A 134 -2.95 17.95 -21.55
CA ILE A 134 -4.30 17.54 -21.13
C ILE A 134 -4.22 16.28 -20.26
N LEU A 135 -3.41 15.30 -20.67
CA LEU A 135 -3.21 14.08 -19.87
C LEU A 135 -2.62 14.40 -18.50
N LYS A 136 -1.59 15.26 -18.46
CA LYS A 136 -0.96 15.66 -17.20
C LYS A 136 -1.96 16.36 -16.26
N GLU A 137 -2.78 17.26 -16.79
CA GLU A 137 -3.81 17.94 -16.00
C GLU A 137 -4.86 16.95 -15.49
N ALA A 138 -5.39 16.07 -16.36
CA ALA A 138 -6.38 15.07 -15.97
C ALA A 138 -5.85 14.10 -14.90
N LEU A 139 -4.64 13.58 -15.06
CA LEU A 139 -4.02 12.68 -14.08
C LEU A 139 -3.73 13.39 -12.75
N THR A 140 -3.32 14.65 -12.79
CA THR A 140 -3.14 15.47 -11.58
C THR A 140 -4.46 15.66 -10.85
N PHE A 141 -5.53 15.95 -11.60
CA PHE A 141 -6.88 16.10 -11.07
C PHE A 141 -7.39 14.81 -10.40
N LEU A 142 -7.21 13.65 -11.05
CA LEU A 142 -7.58 12.35 -10.48
C LEU A 142 -6.86 12.09 -9.16
N ARG A 143 -5.57 12.41 -9.07
CA ARG A 143 -4.81 12.23 -7.82
C ARG A 143 -5.28 13.16 -6.71
N GLN A 144 -5.53 14.43 -7.02
CA GLN A 144 -6.04 15.39 -6.03
C GLN A 144 -7.38 14.95 -5.43
N HIS A 145 -8.13 14.13 -6.16
CA HIS A 145 -9.40 13.55 -5.73
C HIS A 145 -9.28 12.11 -5.21
N ASN A 146 -8.08 11.67 -4.80
CA ASN A 146 -7.85 10.33 -4.23
C ASN A 146 -8.35 9.17 -5.12
N ILE A 147 -8.22 9.32 -6.44
CA ILE A 147 -8.57 8.26 -7.38
C ILE A 147 -7.38 7.31 -7.55
N GLU A 148 -7.56 6.03 -7.21
CA GLU A 148 -6.53 5.00 -7.42
C GLU A 148 -6.49 4.61 -8.90
N VAL A 149 -5.43 5.02 -9.59
CA VAL A 149 -5.22 4.72 -11.01
C VAL A 149 -4.28 3.53 -11.16
N ILE A 150 -4.74 2.48 -11.85
CA ILE A 150 -3.97 1.26 -12.09
C ILE A 150 -3.75 1.04 -13.59
N PRO A 151 -2.50 0.94 -14.07
CA PRO A 151 -2.20 0.58 -15.44
C PRO A 151 -2.67 -0.83 -15.78
N TYR A 152 -2.98 -1.06 -17.05
CA TYR A 152 -3.13 -2.40 -17.60
C TYR A 152 -2.66 -2.45 -19.05
N ALA A 153 -2.15 -3.61 -19.46
CA ALA A 153 -1.80 -3.92 -20.85
C ALA A 153 -2.85 -4.86 -21.48
N ARG A 154 -3.28 -5.88 -20.73
CA ARG A 154 -4.20 -6.91 -21.23
C ARG A 154 -5.56 -6.79 -20.56
N LYS A 155 -6.64 -6.99 -21.33
CA LYS A 155 -8.02 -6.97 -20.78
C LYS A 155 -8.23 -8.02 -19.67
N ALA A 156 -7.55 -9.16 -19.75
CA ALA A 156 -7.63 -10.21 -18.74
C ALA A 156 -7.12 -9.74 -17.36
N GLU A 157 -6.13 -8.85 -17.33
CA GLU A 157 -5.59 -8.29 -16.09
C GLU A 157 -6.65 -7.44 -15.38
N VAL A 158 -7.41 -6.63 -16.14
CA VAL A 158 -8.50 -5.81 -15.60
C VAL A 158 -9.54 -6.68 -14.90
N THR A 159 -9.95 -7.80 -15.50
CA THR A 159 -10.92 -8.71 -14.90
C THR A 159 -10.42 -9.28 -13.58
N VAL A 160 -9.17 -9.79 -13.55
CA VAL A 160 -8.57 -10.39 -12.36
C VAL A 160 -8.38 -9.37 -11.24
N LEU A 161 -7.87 -8.18 -11.58
CA LEU A 161 -7.61 -7.12 -10.61
C LEU A 161 -8.91 -6.51 -10.07
N ALA A 162 -9.95 -6.39 -10.90
CA ALA A 162 -11.25 -5.87 -10.49
C ALA A 162 -11.95 -6.85 -9.54
N ASP A 163 -11.87 -8.15 -9.84
CA ASP A 163 -12.43 -9.17 -8.97
C ASP A 163 -11.72 -9.19 -7.60
N ALA A 164 -10.38 -9.14 -7.59
CA ALA A 164 -9.59 -9.05 -6.36
C ALA A 164 -9.94 -7.80 -5.54
N PHE A 165 -10.10 -6.65 -6.19
CA PHE A 165 -10.51 -5.41 -5.52
C PHE A 165 -11.92 -5.51 -4.91
N LEU A 166 -12.86 -6.11 -5.63
CA LEU A 166 -14.22 -6.31 -5.13
C LEU A 166 -14.24 -7.29 -3.95
N ASP A 167 -13.41 -8.33 -3.97
CA ASP A 167 -13.23 -9.25 -2.86
C ASP A 167 -12.57 -8.57 -1.64
N ASP A 168 -11.53 -7.76 -1.83
CA ASP A 168 -10.92 -6.95 -0.77
C ASP A 168 -11.95 -6.01 -0.13
N THR A 169 -12.77 -5.36 -0.98
CA THR A 169 -13.86 -4.49 -0.52
C THR A 169 -14.97 -5.29 0.19
N ASN A 170 -15.23 -6.55 -0.22
CA ASN A 170 -16.16 -7.45 0.47
C ASN A 170 -15.68 -7.80 1.86
N LYS A 171 -14.39 -8.10 1.98
CA LYS A 171 -13.75 -8.41 3.24
C LYS A 171 -13.46 -7.16 4.09
N ASN A 172 -13.82 -5.97 3.61
CA ASN A 172 -13.50 -4.67 4.21
C ASN A 172 -12.02 -4.59 4.62
N LEU A 173 -11.12 -4.93 3.69
CA LEU A 173 -9.70 -4.78 3.89
C LEU A 173 -9.39 -3.30 4.17
N ILE A 174 -8.84 -3.02 5.35
CA ILE A 174 -8.48 -1.67 5.79
C ILE A 174 -7.05 -1.36 5.35
N PHE A 175 -6.12 -2.24 5.68
CA PHE A 175 -4.74 -2.14 5.24
C PHE A 175 -4.07 -3.51 5.17
N ARG A 176 -3.00 -3.55 4.40
CA ARG A 176 -2.15 -4.72 4.16
C ARG A 176 -0.70 -4.32 4.38
N LEU A 177 0.08 -5.20 5.01
CA LEU A 177 1.49 -4.99 5.30
C LEU A 177 2.26 -6.30 5.08
N TYR A 178 3.37 -6.23 4.35
CA TYR A 178 4.33 -7.33 4.27
C TYR A 178 5.47 -7.09 5.27
N VAL A 179 5.80 -8.09 6.09
CA VAL A 179 6.95 -8.06 7.00
C VAL A 179 7.90 -9.20 6.63
N PRO A 180 9.14 -8.92 6.20
CA PRO A 180 10.14 -9.94 5.93
C PRO A 180 10.57 -10.65 7.21
N THR A 181 10.75 -11.97 7.16
CA THR A 181 11.11 -12.77 8.34
C THR A 181 12.52 -12.44 8.85
N SER A 182 13.43 -12.09 7.95
CA SER A 182 14.83 -11.77 8.29
C SER A 182 15.04 -10.31 8.71
N ARG A 183 13.99 -9.48 8.65
CA ARG A 183 14.01 -8.09 9.11
C ARG A 183 14.24 -8.05 10.61
N LEU A 184 14.97 -7.04 11.08
CA LEU A 184 15.03 -6.72 12.51
C LEU A 184 13.61 -6.45 13.06
N TRP A 185 13.26 -7.05 14.19
CA TRP A 185 11.95 -6.93 14.85
C TRP A 185 10.80 -7.57 14.10
N SER A 186 11.05 -8.57 13.25
CA SER A 186 9.98 -9.26 12.52
C SER A 186 9.01 -10.01 13.45
N GLY A 187 9.50 -10.65 14.51
CA GLY A 187 8.67 -11.33 15.50
C GLY A 187 7.94 -10.37 16.44
N GLU A 188 8.58 -9.26 16.77
CA GLU A 188 8.12 -8.20 17.63
C GLU A 188 7.01 -7.41 16.92
N ALA A 189 7.12 -7.24 15.60
CA ALA A 189 6.07 -6.69 14.75
C ALA A 189 4.82 -7.59 14.75
N ASP A 190 4.95 -8.93 14.63
CA ASP A 190 3.81 -9.86 14.76
C ASP A 190 3.11 -9.66 16.11
N ARG A 191 3.90 -9.66 17.20
CA ARG A 191 3.35 -9.49 18.54
C ARG A 191 2.66 -8.14 18.72
N PHE A 192 3.24 -7.07 18.19
CA PHE A 192 2.69 -5.73 18.24
C PHE A 192 1.36 -5.64 17.48
N LEU A 193 1.28 -6.21 16.26
CA LEU A 193 0.04 -6.22 15.47
C LEU A 193 -1.07 -7.04 16.13
N GLN A 194 -0.73 -8.16 16.78
CA GLN A 194 -1.68 -8.93 17.59
C GLN A 194 -2.21 -8.14 18.78
N LEU A 195 -1.34 -7.43 19.52
CA LEU A 195 -1.75 -6.58 20.64
C LEU A 195 -2.63 -5.42 20.18
N PHE A 196 -2.31 -4.84 19.02
CA PHE A 196 -3.13 -3.80 18.39
C PHE A 196 -4.52 -4.34 18.02
N GLN A 197 -4.60 -5.53 17.40
CA GLN A 197 -5.89 -6.15 17.11
C GLN A 197 -6.70 -6.44 18.38
N ASP A 198 -6.06 -6.94 19.44
CA ASP A 198 -6.71 -7.16 20.74
C ASP A 198 -7.22 -5.84 21.34
N TYR A 199 -6.46 -4.74 21.16
CA TYR A 199 -6.85 -3.40 21.62
C TYR A 199 -8.09 -2.89 20.89
N LEU A 200 -8.11 -3.02 19.57
CA LEU A 200 -9.27 -2.62 18.76
C LEU A 200 -10.53 -3.39 19.17
N VAL A 201 -10.42 -4.68 19.45
CA VAL A 201 -11.56 -5.53 19.80
C VAL A 201 -12.04 -5.30 21.23
N LYS A 202 -11.13 -5.14 22.20
CA LYS A 202 -11.48 -5.08 23.63
C LYS A 202 -11.71 -3.67 24.16
N VAL A 203 -10.94 -2.70 23.68
CA VAL A 203 -11.00 -1.31 24.17
C VAL A 203 -11.90 -0.48 23.27
N GLU A 204 -11.61 -0.44 21.98
CA GLU A 204 -12.42 0.32 21.01
C GLU A 204 -13.71 -0.41 20.59
N GLN A 205 -13.87 -1.69 20.99
CA GLN A 205 -15.02 -2.53 20.66
C GLN A 205 -15.30 -2.64 19.15
N LEU A 206 -14.26 -2.45 18.35
CA LEU A 206 -14.31 -2.55 16.90
C LEU A 206 -14.23 -4.01 16.48
N LYS A 207 -15.10 -4.40 15.54
CA LYS A 207 -15.07 -5.73 14.93
C LYS A 207 -13.99 -5.78 13.87
N VAL A 208 -12.77 -6.08 14.29
CA VAL A 208 -11.59 -6.16 13.42
C VAL A 208 -10.99 -7.57 13.47
N ARG A 209 -10.64 -8.11 12.31
CA ARG A 209 -9.94 -9.39 12.14
C ARG A 209 -8.55 -9.13 11.57
N LEU A 210 -7.57 -9.89 12.06
CA LEU A 210 -6.22 -9.94 11.53
C LEU A 210 -6.01 -11.28 10.85
N ASP A 211 -5.79 -11.27 9.54
CA ASP A 211 -5.39 -12.45 8.77
C ASP A 211 -3.88 -12.42 8.54
N GLN A 212 -3.25 -13.59 8.61
CA GLN A 212 -1.81 -13.77 8.40
C GLN A 212 -1.59 -14.81 7.31
N LYS A 213 -0.83 -14.47 6.28
CA LYS A 213 -0.39 -15.40 5.24
C LYS A 213 1.13 -15.48 5.28
N ARG A 214 1.65 -16.63 5.72
CA ARG A 214 3.09 -16.89 5.75
C ARG A 214 3.56 -17.32 4.37
N THR A 215 4.65 -16.73 3.92
CA THR A 215 5.29 -17.01 2.63
C THR A 215 6.70 -17.57 2.87
N GLU A 216 7.47 -17.74 1.80
CA GLU A 216 8.84 -18.27 1.92
C GLU A 216 9.77 -17.28 2.63
N HIS A 217 9.58 -15.98 2.42
CA HIS A 217 10.49 -14.94 2.91
C HIS A 217 9.87 -13.96 3.90
N GLY A 218 8.58 -14.10 4.24
CA GLY A 218 7.89 -13.15 5.12
C GLY A 218 6.48 -13.55 5.53
N VAL A 219 5.76 -12.58 6.06
CA VAL A 219 4.36 -12.69 6.46
C VAL A 219 3.58 -11.50 5.95
N VAL A 220 2.49 -11.75 5.25
CA VAL A 220 1.50 -10.75 4.86
C VAL A 220 0.44 -10.66 5.96
N TYR A 221 0.27 -9.47 6.52
CA TYR A 221 -0.77 -9.13 7.48
C TYR A 221 -1.88 -8.34 6.80
N GLU A 222 -3.12 -8.79 6.96
CA GLU A 222 -4.32 -8.16 6.42
C GLU A 222 -5.28 -7.82 7.56
N PHE A 223 -5.59 -6.53 7.74
CA PHE A 223 -6.58 -6.08 8.72
C PHE A 223 -7.93 -5.87 8.03
N HIS A 224 -8.93 -6.61 8.48
CA HIS A 224 -10.29 -6.57 7.97
C HIS A 224 -11.25 -5.95 8.99
N GLY A 225 -12.02 -4.96 8.56
CA GLY A 225 -13.02 -4.29 9.38
C GLY A 225 -14.44 -4.84 9.23
N HIS A 226 -15.36 -4.26 9.99
CA HIS A 226 -16.79 -4.37 9.73
C HIS A 226 -17.25 -3.16 8.90
N PRO A 227 -18.24 -3.30 7.99
CA PRO A 227 -18.60 -2.25 7.05
C PRO A 227 -19.25 -1.07 7.78
N SER A 228 -18.43 -0.11 8.16
CA SER A 228 -18.86 1.20 8.62
C SER A 228 -19.01 2.10 7.39
N ALA A 229 -19.96 3.03 7.41
CA ALA A 229 -20.14 3.96 6.29
C ALA A 229 -18.91 4.89 6.17
N GLY A 230 -18.04 4.62 5.19
CA GLY A 230 -16.88 5.47 4.85
C GLY A 230 -15.53 4.77 4.94
N GLN A 231 -14.50 5.38 4.34
CA GLN A 231 -13.10 4.99 4.51
C GLN A 231 -12.64 5.31 5.93
N HIS A 232 -13.00 4.47 6.90
CA HIS A 232 -12.40 4.54 8.23
C HIS A 232 -10.96 4.06 8.13
N THR A 233 -9.99 4.96 8.27
CA THR A 233 -8.58 4.58 8.45
C THR A 233 -8.36 4.21 9.91
N LEU A 234 -7.54 3.19 10.18
CA LEU A 234 -7.12 2.82 11.54
C LEU A 234 -5.94 3.68 12.05
N ALA A 235 -5.59 4.73 11.32
CA ALA A 235 -4.47 5.61 11.65
C ALA A 235 -4.60 6.28 13.03
N PRO A 236 -5.76 6.85 13.44
CA PRO A 236 -5.87 7.48 14.75
C PRO A 236 -5.80 6.45 15.88
N GLU A 237 -6.45 5.29 15.74
CA GLU A 237 -6.41 4.20 16.73
C GLU A 237 -4.98 3.65 16.86
N PHE A 238 -4.26 3.54 15.74
CA PHE A 238 -2.88 3.10 15.74
C PHE A 238 -1.96 4.09 16.47
N GLN A 239 -2.13 5.39 16.26
CA GLN A 239 -1.38 6.43 16.97
C GLN A 239 -1.70 6.45 18.46
N GLU A 240 -2.97 6.29 18.84
CA GLU A 240 -3.39 6.21 20.23
C GLU A 240 -2.83 4.97 20.92
N PHE A 241 -2.94 3.81 20.29
CA PHE A 241 -2.34 2.56 20.79
C PHE A 241 -0.83 2.68 20.96
N SER A 242 -0.13 3.28 19.99
CA SER A 242 1.31 3.51 20.07
C SER A 242 1.69 4.40 21.26
N LYS A 243 0.92 5.45 21.52
CA LYS A 243 1.09 6.33 22.70
C LYS A 243 0.81 5.57 24.00
N LEU A 244 -0.25 4.78 24.04
CA LEU A 244 -0.60 3.95 25.20
C LEU A 244 0.54 2.98 25.55
N MET A 245 1.13 2.34 24.54
CA MET A 245 2.27 1.44 24.72
C MET A 245 3.49 2.13 25.33
N ALA A 246 3.75 3.38 24.95
CA ALA A 246 4.79 4.20 25.56
C ALA A 246 4.44 4.64 26.99
N LEU A 247 3.17 4.94 27.27
CA LEU A 247 2.70 5.34 28.61
C LEU A 247 2.83 4.19 29.63
N PHE A 248 2.63 2.93 29.24
CA PHE A 248 2.83 1.79 30.15
C PHE A 248 4.25 1.68 30.75
N GLN A 249 5.22 2.37 30.15
CA GLN A 249 6.61 2.42 30.62
C GLN A 249 6.89 3.62 31.51
N THR A 250 6.30 4.78 31.19
CA THR A 250 6.60 6.06 31.84
C THR A 250 5.62 6.41 32.96
N ASP A 251 4.33 6.18 32.74
CA ASP A 251 3.25 6.54 33.66
C ASP A 251 2.05 5.58 33.51
N ALA A 252 2.01 4.58 34.41
CA ALA A 252 0.95 3.58 34.43
C ALA A 252 -0.41 4.16 34.85
N ASP A 253 -0.43 5.26 35.63
CA ASP A 253 -1.66 5.88 36.09
C ASP A 253 -2.31 6.68 34.93
N ALA A 254 -1.49 7.37 34.14
CA ALA A 254 -1.95 8.02 32.91
C ALA A 254 -2.49 7.03 31.86
N ALA A 255 -1.84 5.88 31.68
CA ALA A 255 -2.34 4.83 30.79
C ALA A 255 -3.69 4.26 31.26
N THR A 256 -3.84 4.10 32.58
CA THR A 256 -5.09 3.63 33.20
C THR A 256 -6.22 4.64 33.00
N ALA A 257 -5.94 5.94 33.17
CA ALA A 257 -6.91 6.99 32.93
C ALA A 257 -7.36 7.04 31.46
N LEU A 258 -6.44 6.82 30.51
CA LEU A 258 -6.74 6.80 29.08
C LEU A 258 -7.71 5.67 28.72
N ILE A 259 -7.43 4.44 29.18
CA ILE A 259 -8.34 3.30 28.95
C ILE A 259 -9.67 3.47 29.71
N ALA A 260 -9.64 3.98 30.95
CA ALA A 260 -10.85 4.20 31.73
C ALA A 260 -11.80 5.21 31.07
N SER A 261 -11.26 6.22 30.36
CA SER A 261 -12.05 7.22 29.64
C SER A 261 -12.87 6.65 28.47
N LYS A 262 -12.47 5.50 27.92
CA LYS A 262 -13.13 4.82 26.80
C LYS A 262 -14.35 3.98 27.21
N GLY A 263 -14.58 3.85 28.52
CA GLY A 263 -15.73 3.13 29.06
C GLY A 263 -15.45 1.64 29.27
N GLY A 264 -15.88 1.12 30.41
CA GLY A 264 -15.69 -0.27 30.79
C GLY A 264 -15.86 -0.48 32.29
N ASN A 265 -16.00 -1.74 32.71
CA ASN A 265 -16.02 -2.07 34.13
C ASN A 265 -14.64 -1.78 34.73
N PRO A 266 -14.51 -1.00 35.82
CA PRO A 266 -13.21 -0.63 36.40
C PRO A 266 -12.34 -1.85 36.75
N LYS A 267 -12.94 -3.00 37.10
CA LYS A 267 -12.20 -4.24 37.36
C LYS A 267 -11.59 -4.85 36.09
N GLU A 268 -12.32 -4.82 34.97
CA GLU A 268 -11.84 -5.34 33.68
C GLU A 268 -10.77 -4.43 33.10
N VAL A 269 -10.96 -3.11 33.23
CA VAL A 269 -9.96 -2.11 32.84
C VAL A 269 -8.64 -2.34 33.57
N LEU A 270 -8.66 -2.53 34.89
CA LEU A 270 -7.45 -2.80 35.67
C LEU A 270 -6.73 -4.09 35.25
N GLN A 271 -7.48 -5.16 34.96
CA GLN A 271 -6.90 -6.42 34.47
C GLN A 271 -6.30 -6.27 33.07
N LEU A 272 -6.99 -5.52 32.20
CA LEU A 272 -6.55 -5.25 30.83
C LEU A 272 -5.28 -4.40 30.83
N VAL A 273 -5.26 -3.31 31.59
CA VAL A 273 -4.08 -2.46 31.84
C VAL A 273 -2.90 -3.29 32.34
N ALA A 274 -3.10 -4.12 33.37
CA ALA A 274 -2.02 -4.95 33.92
C ALA A 274 -1.44 -5.93 32.89
N ARG A 275 -2.31 -6.51 32.05
CA ARG A 275 -1.89 -7.40 30.95
C ARG A 275 -1.10 -6.63 29.89
N TYR A 276 -1.62 -5.52 29.38
CA TYR A 276 -0.93 -4.73 28.36
C TYR A 276 0.38 -4.13 28.87
N ALA A 277 0.44 -3.67 30.12
CA ALA A 277 1.67 -3.17 30.72
C ALA A 277 2.76 -4.26 30.82
N LYS A 278 2.37 -5.49 31.18
CA LYS A 278 3.29 -6.63 31.21
C LYS A 278 3.81 -6.98 29.82
N GLU A 279 2.92 -7.03 28.83
CA GLU A 279 3.27 -7.31 27.43
C GLU A 279 4.13 -6.19 26.82
N ALA A 280 3.87 -4.92 27.16
CA ALA A 280 4.68 -3.78 26.73
C ALA A 280 6.13 -3.87 27.22
N ARG A 281 6.32 -4.16 28.51
CA ARG A 281 7.65 -4.33 29.10
C ARG A 281 8.39 -5.53 28.52
N ARG A 282 7.66 -6.63 28.29
CA ARG A 282 8.22 -7.82 27.65
C ARG A 282 8.66 -7.51 26.21
N LEU A 283 7.79 -6.92 25.42
CA LEU A 283 8.07 -6.55 24.03
C LEU A 283 9.30 -5.64 23.94
N GLN A 284 9.47 -4.69 24.86
CA GLN A 284 10.67 -3.85 24.93
C GLN A 284 11.96 -4.62 25.18
N LEU A 285 11.91 -5.56 26.12
CA LEU A 285 13.05 -6.39 26.44
C LEU A 285 13.40 -7.31 25.25
N ASP A 286 12.38 -7.89 24.60
CA ASP A 286 12.54 -8.74 23.42
C ASP A 286 13.16 -7.95 22.25
N ILE A 287 12.63 -6.76 21.94
CA ILE A 287 13.20 -5.81 20.96
C ILE A 287 14.67 -5.51 21.24
N LYS A 288 15.01 -5.25 22.51
CA LYS A 288 16.39 -4.92 22.90
C LYS A 288 17.31 -6.13 22.68
N HIS A 289 16.89 -7.30 23.12
CA HIS A 289 17.67 -8.53 22.97
C HIS A 289 17.84 -8.93 21.50
N GLU A 290 16.82 -8.75 20.67
CA GLU A 290 16.93 -9.02 19.25
C GLU A 290 17.86 -8.01 18.57
N ALA A 291 17.79 -6.72 18.91
CA ALA A 291 18.73 -5.72 18.40
C ALA A 291 20.18 -6.06 18.77
N GLU A 292 20.43 -6.51 20.01
CA GLU A 292 21.75 -6.99 20.44
C GLU A 292 22.19 -8.24 19.67
N THR A 293 21.29 -9.21 19.49
CA THR A 293 21.56 -10.45 18.74
C THR A 293 21.88 -10.15 17.27
N LYS A 294 21.09 -9.27 16.65
CA LYS A 294 21.26 -8.86 15.26
C LYS A 294 22.54 -8.04 15.06
N ALA A 295 22.90 -7.17 16.01
CA ALA A 295 24.18 -6.46 16.00
C ALA A 295 25.37 -7.42 15.99
N ILE A 296 25.30 -8.51 16.77
CA ILE A 296 26.34 -9.56 16.77
C ILE A 296 26.37 -10.29 15.42
N ALA A 297 25.21 -10.65 14.86
CA ALA A 297 25.12 -11.32 13.57
C ALA A 297 25.70 -10.46 12.43
N ILE A 298 25.31 -9.18 12.38
CA ILE A 298 25.86 -8.18 11.45
C ILE A 298 27.38 -8.10 11.59
N ARG A 299 27.89 -8.05 12.83
CA ARG A 299 29.33 -7.99 13.08
C ARG A 299 30.05 -9.21 12.51
N HIS A 300 29.56 -10.42 12.77
CA HIS A 300 30.19 -11.64 12.25
C HIS A 300 30.15 -11.73 10.73
N ARG A 301 29.06 -11.26 10.11
CA ARG A 301 28.94 -11.20 8.64
C ARG A 301 29.95 -10.21 8.06
N LEU A 302 30.02 -9.00 8.63
CA LEU A 302 31.03 -8.02 8.25
C LEU A 302 32.45 -8.56 8.46
N GLU A 303 32.73 -9.22 9.57
CA GLU A 303 34.02 -9.87 9.81
C GLU A 303 34.36 -10.90 8.71
N SER A 304 33.37 -11.65 8.25
CA SER A 304 33.55 -12.66 7.19
C SER A 304 33.74 -12.03 5.81
N GLU A 305 32.98 -10.99 5.45
CA GLU A 305 33.12 -10.31 4.16
C GLU A 305 34.37 -9.43 4.09
N LEU A 306 34.77 -8.85 5.22
CA LEU A 306 35.89 -7.94 5.31
C LEU A 306 37.23 -8.65 5.46
N ILE A 307 37.26 -9.96 5.77
CA ILE A 307 38.50 -10.74 5.83
C ILE A 307 39.21 -10.83 4.48
N GLU A 308 38.47 -10.69 3.39
CA GLU A 308 39.01 -10.69 2.02
C GLU A 308 39.70 -9.36 1.68
N TYR A 309 39.51 -8.32 2.49
CA TYR A 309 40.15 -7.04 2.34
C TYR A 309 41.30 -6.91 3.36
N ASP A 310 42.50 -6.55 2.90
CA ASP A 310 43.66 -6.26 3.77
C ASP A 310 43.40 -4.99 4.61
N LEU A 311 42.63 -5.14 5.68
CA LEU A 311 42.27 -4.08 6.61
C LEU A 311 43.29 -3.94 7.72
N SER A 312 43.50 -2.71 8.16
CA SER A 312 44.39 -2.39 9.28
C SER A 312 43.76 -2.82 10.62
N PRO A 313 44.58 -3.12 11.66
CA PRO A 313 44.09 -3.45 13.00
C PRO A 313 43.20 -2.36 13.63
N ASP A 314 43.41 -1.10 13.27
CA ASP A 314 42.62 0.04 13.75
C ASP A 314 41.22 0.09 13.11
N GLU A 315 41.07 -0.37 11.87
CA GLU A 315 39.76 -0.47 11.19
C GLU A 315 38.92 -1.60 11.81
N TRP A 316 39.55 -2.72 12.16
CA TRP A 316 38.91 -3.82 12.90
C TRP A 316 38.41 -3.40 14.28
N ALA A 317 39.18 -2.57 15.00
CA ALA A 317 38.80 -2.08 16.32
C ALA A 317 37.57 -1.14 16.29
N GLN A 318 37.29 -0.49 15.15
CA GLN A 318 36.20 0.48 14.99
C GLN A 318 34.88 -0.13 14.50
N LEU A 319 34.93 -1.34 13.93
CA LEU A 319 33.77 -2.06 13.40
C LEU A 319 32.64 -2.26 14.44
N PRO A 320 32.90 -2.65 15.70
CA PRO A 320 31.85 -2.79 16.71
C PRO A 320 31.11 -1.47 17.01
N ALA A 321 31.83 -0.34 16.95
CA ALA A 321 31.24 0.98 17.19
C ALA A 321 30.34 1.41 16.03
N LEU A 322 30.75 1.15 14.78
CA LEU A 322 29.95 1.42 13.58
C LEU A 322 28.65 0.61 13.58
N VAL A 323 28.73 -0.69 13.85
CA VAL A 323 27.54 -1.56 13.93
C VAL A 323 26.60 -1.12 15.06
N SER A 324 27.14 -0.79 16.23
CA SER A 324 26.35 -0.34 17.38
C SER A 324 25.67 1.03 17.17
N GLN A 325 26.19 1.86 16.26
CA GLN A 325 25.58 3.13 15.87
C GLN A 325 24.53 2.94 14.76
N ALA A 326 24.72 1.95 13.89
CA ALA A 326 23.82 1.71 12.77
C ALA A 326 22.59 0.86 13.14
N VAL A 327 22.71 -0.03 14.13
CA VAL A 327 21.55 -0.76 14.67
C VAL A 327 20.71 0.19 15.55
N PRO A 328 19.44 0.46 15.21
CA PRO A 328 18.62 1.37 15.97
C PRO A 328 18.42 0.92 17.41
N LYS A 329 18.66 1.84 18.35
CA LYS A 329 18.27 1.69 19.75
C LYS A 329 16.88 2.32 19.90
N ILE A 330 15.90 1.56 20.37
CA ILE A 330 14.59 2.12 20.67
C ILE A 330 14.75 3.10 21.84
N THR A 331 14.56 4.38 21.53
CA THR A 331 14.31 5.42 22.53
C THR A 331 12.80 5.50 22.79
N ASP A 332 12.42 5.84 24.02
CA ASP A 332 11.08 5.68 24.60
C ASP A 332 9.90 6.28 23.80
N ALA A 333 10.14 7.10 22.77
CA ALA A 333 9.12 7.84 22.03
C ALA A 333 8.60 7.18 20.74
N LEU A 334 9.22 6.12 20.22
CA LEU A 334 8.96 5.66 18.83
C LEU A 334 8.40 4.23 18.68
N PHE A 335 7.97 3.62 19.79
CA PHE A 335 7.63 2.19 19.88
C PHE A 335 6.76 1.63 18.74
N GLY A 336 5.73 2.36 18.29
CA GLY A 336 4.84 1.89 17.22
C GLY A 336 5.32 2.23 15.81
N GLU A 337 5.94 3.39 15.63
CA GLU A 337 6.45 3.81 14.32
C GLU A 337 7.64 2.96 13.89
N THR A 338 8.59 2.65 14.78
CA THR A 338 9.75 1.82 14.42
C THR A 338 9.38 0.38 14.10
N LEU A 339 8.36 -0.19 14.74
CA LEU A 339 7.91 -1.56 14.45
C LEU A 339 7.06 -1.62 13.18
N TYR A 340 6.29 -0.56 12.89
CA TYR A 340 5.37 -0.51 11.75
C TYR A 340 6.00 0.04 10.47
N LEU A 341 6.88 1.03 10.57
CA LEU A 341 7.66 1.55 9.45
C LEU A 341 8.90 0.71 9.20
N GLY A 342 9.45 0.09 10.25
CA GLY A 342 10.76 -0.58 10.27
C GLY A 342 11.84 0.13 9.48
N ARG A 343 11.74 1.46 9.43
CA ARG A 343 12.84 2.35 9.12
C ARG A 343 13.36 2.83 10.46
N PRO A 344 14.64 2.60 10.78
CA PRO A 344 15.30 3.48 11.71
C PRO A 344 15.02 4.90 11.20
N SER A 345 14.37 5.73 12.01
CA SER A 345 14.46 7.17 11.74
C SER A 345 15.95 7.46 11.70
N PRO A 346 16.52 8.01 10.59
CA PRO A 346 17.90 8.44 10.63
C PRO A 346 17.97 9.37 11.83
N ALA A 347 18.81 9.03 12.81
CA ALA A 347 18.99 9.85 13.99
C ALA A 347 19.03 11.31 13.52
N THR A 348 18.13 12.14 14.04
CA THR A 348 18.03 13.57 13.74
C THR A 348 19.35 14.25 14.11
N GLY A 349 20.32 14.14 13.21
CA GLY A 349 21.73 14.36 13.48
C GLY A 349 22.63 14.06 12.29
N GLY A 350 22.15 14.25 11.05
CA GLY A 350 22.95 14.09 9.82
C GLY A 350 23.62 12.72 9.68
N PRO A 351 24.45 12.49 8.64
CA PRO A 351 25.57 11.62 8.87
C PRO A 351 26.32 12.24 10.04
N ALA A 352 26.55 11.50 11.13
CA ALA A 352 27.64 11.86 12.00
C ALA A 352 28.87 11.91 11.08
N HIS A 353 29.24 13.12 10.62
CA HIS A 353 30.51 13.38 9.97
C HIS A 353 31.56 13.24 11.06
N VAL A 354 31.75 12.01 11.51
CA VAL A 354 33.03 11.63 12.02
C VAL A 354 33.85 11.39 10.76
N THR A 355 34.76 12.32 10.50
CA THR A 355 35.85 12.18 9.53
C THR A 355 36.70 10.98 9.95
N TYR A 356 36.20 9.77 9.73
CA TYR A 356 37.00 8.56 9.77
C TYR A 356 37.53 8.33 8.36
N ASN A 357 38.84 8.21 8.26
CA ASN A 357 39.59 8.13 7.00
C ASN A 357 39.50 6.71 6.41
N PHE A 358 38.29 6.17 6.27
CA PHE A 358 38.07 4.88 5.62
C PHE A 358 38.07 5.07 4.09
N ARG A 359 38.45 4.02 3.37
CA ARG A 359 38.26 3.98 1.91
C ARG A 359 36.75 4.05 1.61
N PRO A 360 36.28 4.84 0.64
CA PRO A 360 34.84 4.95 0.32
C PRO A 360 34.17 3.61 -0.02
N GLN A 361 34.93 2.68 -0.59
CA GLN A 361 34.48 1.32 -0.90
C GLN A 361 34.13 0.53 0.37
N PHE A 362 34.90 0.71 1.45
CA PHE A 362 34.65 0.06 2.74
C PHE A 362 33.34 0.56 3.39
N ILE A 363 33.12 1.88 3.41
CA ILE A 363 31.91 2.47 3.99
C ILE A 363 30.66 2.01 3.23
N ASN A 364 30.72 1.96 1.90
CA ASN A 364 29.58 1.54 1.09
C ASN A 364 29.22 0.06 1.30
N THR A 365 30.22 -0.83 1.35
CA THR A 365 29.99 -2.27 1.63
C THR A 365 29.43 -2.47 3.04
N VAL A 366 30.02 -1.82 4.06
CA VAL A 366 29.56 -1.93 5.45
C VAL A 366 28.12 -1.43 5.59
N ASN A 367 27.79 -0.26 5.03
CA ASN A 367 26.44 0.27 5.08
C ASN A 367 25.43 -0.59 4.31
N GLY A 368 25.83 -1.19 3.19
CA GLY A 368 25.00 -2.11 2.41
C GLY A 368 24.62 -3.36 3.21
N VAL A 369 25.61 -4.05 3.77
CA VAL A 369 25.40 -5.27 4.59
C VAL A 369 24.53 -4.98 5.80
N ILE A 370 24.77 -3.85 6.48
CA ILE A 370 23.96 -3.44 7.62
C ILE A 370 22.51 -3.16 7.20
N ALA A 371 22.30 -2.43 6.10
CA ALA A 371 20.97 -2.14 5.59
C ALA A 371 20.22 -3.41 5.16
N GLU A 372 20.91 -4.36 4.53
CA GLU A 372 20.35 -5.65 4.11
C GLU A 372 19.89 -6.50 5.29
N GLU A 373 20.71 -6.55 6.34
CA GLU A 373 20.41 -7.28 7.56
C GLU A 373 19.26 -6.65 8.34
N ILE A 374 19.21 -5.33 8.43
CA ILE A 374 18.13 -4.63 9.14
C ILE A 374 16.80 -4.76 8.41
N ASN A 375 16.79 -4.58 7.09
CA ASN A 375 15.56 -4.60 6.29
C ASN A 375 15.10 -6.00 5.88
N GLY A 376 15.93 -7.03 6.09
CA GLY A 376 15.60 -8.41 5.76
C GLY A 376 15.51 -8.69 4.26
N ASN A 377 16.23 -7.91 3.45
CA ASN A 377 16.20 -7.95 1.99
C ASN A 377 17.49 -8.54 1.39
N GLN A 378 18.22 -9.37 2.13
CA GLN A 378 19.46 -10.05 1.68
C GLN A 378 19.32 -10.87 0.38
N HIS A 379 18.10 -11.23 0.04
CA HIS A 379 17.70 -12.08 -1.08
C HIS A 379 17.36 -11.25 -2.33
N PHE A 380 17.35 -9.93 -2.18
CA PHE A 380 16.86 -9.03 -3.20
C PHE A 380 17.93 -8.81 -4.25
N GLU A 381 17.53 -8.99 -5.50
CA GLU A 381 18.31 -8.53 -6.65
C GLU A 381 18.60 -7.00 -6.55
N PRO A 382 19.67 -6.51 -7.19
CA PRO A 382 20.05 -5.10 -7.16
C PRO A 382 18.93 -4.13 -7.57
N GLU A 383 18.08 -4.55 -8.51
CA GLU A 383 16.96 -3.75 -9.00
C GLU A 383 15.90 -3.49 -7.90
N HIS A 384 15.66 -4.45 -7.00
CA HIS A 384 14.73 -4.25 -5.89
C HIS A 384 15.26 -3.21 -4.88
N HIS A 385 16.58 -3.16 -4.66
CA HIS A 385 17.20 -2.15 -3.82
C HIS A 385 17.04 -0.75 -4.41
N GLN A 386 17.25 -0.61 -5.73
CA GLN A 386 17.00 0.64 -6.44
C GLN A 386 15.53 1.07 -6.36
N LEU A 387 14.60 0.12 -6.45
CA LEU A 387 13.16 0.41 -6.26
C LEU A 387 12.87 0.92 -4.84
N LEU A 388 13.43 0.31 -3.81
CA LEU A 388 13.24 0.75 -2.42
C LEU A 388 13.78 2.18 -2.21
N GLU A 389 14.94 2.49 -2.76
CA GLU A 389 15.52 3.84 -2.70
C GLU A 389 14.65 4.88 -3.43
N LEU A 390 14.15 4.53 -4.62
CA LEU A 390 13.25 5.40 -5.38
C LEU A 390 11.93 5.65 -4.64
N VAL A 391 11.34 4.61 -4.06
CA VAL A 391 10.13 4.73 -3.23
C VAL A 391 10.40 5.56 -1.99
N ALA A 392 11.57 5.40 -1.35
CA ALA A 392 11.95 6.22 -0.20
C ALA A 392 12.07 7.72 -0.57
N LYS A 393 12.56 8.03 -1.77
CA LYS A 393 12.78 9.40 -2.23
C LYS A 393 11.53 10.07 -2.82
N HIS A 394 10.68 9.31 -3.50
CA HIS A 394 9.58 9.83 -4.32
C HIS A 394 8.20 9.25 -3.99
N GLY A 395 8.09 8.29 -3.08
CA GLY A 395 6.83 7.60 -2.75
C GLY A 395 5.84 8.40 -1.91
N GLU A 396 6.28 9.48 -1.25
CA GLU A 396 5.43 10.37 -0.43
C GLU A 396 4.46 9.59 0.50
N LEU A 397 3.15 9.83 0.40
CA LEU A 397 2.11 9.16 1.21
C LEU A 397 1.92 7.67 0.88
N GLN A 398 2.33 7.24 -0.32
CA GLN A 398 2.18 5.86 -0.79
C GLN A 398 3.42 5.00 -0.52
N ALA A 399 4.48 5.57 0.07
CA ALA A 399 5.76 4.91 0.24
C ALA A 399 5.64 3.51 0.89
N LYS A 400 4.79 3.35 1.91
CA LYS A 400 4.60 2.06 2.61
C LYS A 400 3.89 1.01 1.74
N THR A 401 2.87 1.45 1.00
CA THR A 401 2.11 0.56 0.11
C THR A 401 2.99 0.10 -1.06
N LEU A 402 3.84 1.00 -1.57
CA LEU A 402 4.81 0.68 -2.61
C LEU A 402 5.94 -0.22 -2.08
N GLU A 403 6.42 0.02 -0.86
CA GLU A 403 7.40 -0.86 -0.19
C GLU A 403 6.85 -2.27 -0.02
N THR A 404 5.62 -2.40 0.48
CA THR A 404 4.90 -3.69 0.55
C THR A 404 4.80 -4.36 -0.82
N ALA A 405 4.47 -3.59 -1.87
CA ALA A 405 4.39 -4.12 -3.23
C ALA A 405 5.74 -4.64 -3.75
N ILE A 406 6.87 -4.00 -3.39
CA ILE A 406 8.21 -4.49 -3.77
C ILE A 406 8.47 -5.86 -3.12
N TYR A 407 8.20 -5.99 -1.82
CA TYR A 407 8.37 -7.25 -1.12
C TYR A 407 7.46 -8.36 -1.67
N GLU A 408 6.20 -8.04 -1.99
CA GLU A 408 5.26 -9.01 -2.55
C GLU A 408 5.69 -9.53 -3.93
N ILE A 409 6.29 -8.68 -4.78
CA ILE A 409 6.79 -9.13 -6.09
C ILE A 409 8.01 -10.03 -5.96
N ALA A 410 8.93 -9.67 -5.05
CA ALA A 410 10.16 -10.39 -4.80
C ALA A 410 9.90 -11.80 -4.21
N ASP A 411 8.85 -11.94 -3.40
CA ASP A 411 8.47 -13.21 -2.79
C ASP A 411 7.56 -14.05 -3.70
N LYS A 412 8.10 -15.15 -4.23
CA LYS A 412 7.37 -16.07 -5.11
C LYS A 412 6.26 -16.85 -4.39
N GLY A 413 6.30 -16.92 -3.07
CA GLY A 413 5.28 -17.57 -2.24
C GLY A 413 4.00 -16.76 -2.08
N VAL A 414 3.98 -15.49 -2.51
CA VAL A 414 2.77 -14.65 -2.54
C VAL A 414 1.85 -15.06 -3.68
N ASP A 415 0.53 -15.00 -3.46
CA ASP A 415 -0.49 -15.32 -4.46
C ASP A 415 -0.30 -14.54 -5.76
N LYS A 416 -0.46 -15.21 -6.91
CA LYS A 416 -0.22 -14.61 -8.24
C LYS A 416 -1.02 -13.34 -8.49
N VAL A 417 -2.26 -13.28 -7.97
CA VAL A 417 -3.15 -12.13 -8.12
C VAL A 417 -2.63 -10.93 -7.34
N ASP A 418 -2.13 -11.16 -6.13
CA ASP A 418 -1.55 -10.12 -5.28
C ASP A 418 -0.24 -9.60 -5.87
N ARG A 419 0.61 -10.51 -6.37
CA ARG A 419 1.83 -10.12 -7.11
C ARG A 419 1.52 -9.29 -8.35
N LEU A 420 0.45 -9.63 -9.10
CA LEU A 420 0.01 -8.85 -10.26
C LEU A 420 -0.48 -7.45 -9.85
N LYS A 421 -1.22 -7.34 -8.74
CA LYS A 421 -1.67 -6.06 -8.17
C LYS A 421 -0.49 -5.19 -7.74
N ALA A 422 0.48 -5.79 -7.04
CA ALA A 422 1.72 -5.15 -6.64
C ALA A 422 2.52 -4.65 -7.86
N LYS A 423 2.66 -5.50 -8.89
CA LYS A 423 3.30 -5.14 -10.17
C LYS A 423 2.67 -3.89 -10.77
N GLN A 424 1.35 -3.88 -10.96
CA GLN A 424 0.70 -2.75 -11.63
C GLN A 424 0.78 -1.46 -10.82
N ARG A 425 0.76 -1.54 -9.48
CA ARG A 425 1.00 -0.37 -8.61
C ARG A 425 2.42 0.19 -8.77
N LEU A 426 3.44 -0.67 -8.82
CA LEU A 426 4.81 -0.21 -9.04
C LEU A 426 5.02 0.32 -10.46
N THR A 427 4.40 -0.28 -11.48
CA THR A 427 4.42 0.25 -12.85
C THR A 427 3.82 1.65 -12.91
N ALA A 428 2.68 1.87 -12.24
CA ALA A 428 2.06 3.20 -12.14
C ALA A 428 3.03 4.23 -11.56
N PHE A 429 3.68 3.86 -10.45
CA PHE A 429 4.66 4.70 -9.77
C PHE A 429 5.88 5.02 -10.66
N LEU A 430 6.47 4.01 -11.31
CA LEU A 430 7.64 4.19 -12.16
C LEU A 430 7.36 5.06 -13.39
N ILE A 431 6.23 4.86 -14.05
CA ILE A 431 5.81 5.70 -15.19
C ILE A 431 5.65 7.15 -14.73
N GLU A 432 5.06 7.36 -13.56
CA GLU A 432 4.83 8.70 -13.04
C GLU A 432 6.13 9.42 -12.65
N VAL A 433 7.01 8.74 -11.90
CA VAL A 433 8.27 9.35 -11.45
C VAL A 433 9.22 9.51 -12.64
N GLY A 434 9.29 8.54 -13.54
CA GLY A 434 10.09 8.61 -14.75
C GLY A 434 9.74 9.83 -15.62
N LYS A 435 8.46 10.22 -15.68
CA LYS A 435 8.04 11.46 -16.35
C LYS A 435 8.49 12.75 -15.67
N LYS A 436 8.64 12.72 -14.34
CA LYS A 436 9.08 13.89 -13.55
C LYS A 436 10.60 14.08 -13.62
N THR A 437 11.36 13.00 -13.70
CA THR A 437 12.83 13.01 -13.63
C THR A 437 13.50 12.87 -15.00
N GLY A 438 12.83 12.29 -15.99
CA GLY A 438 13.36 12.08 -17.36
C GLY A 438 14.51 11.07 -17.43
N ASP A 439 14.67 10.24 -16.40
CA ASP A 439 15.85 9.41 -16.21
C ASP A 439 15.67 8.00 -16.83
N LEU A 440 16.67 7.58 -17.61
CA LEU A 440 16.71 6.32 -18.35
C LEU A 440 16.70 5.09 -17.41
N ALA A 441 17.15 5.26 -16.17
CA ALA A 441 17.14 4.22 -15.14
C ALA A 441 15.72 3.69 -14.83
N PHE A 442 14.69 4.54 -14.96
CA PHE A 442 13.30 4.13 -14.70
C PHE A 442 12.77 3.15 -15.76
N GLY A 443 13.19 3.28 -17.02
CA GLY A 443 12.80 2.35 -18.08
C GLY A 443 13.39 0.95 -17.90
N VAL A 444 14.61 0.88 -17.36
CA VAL A 444 15.26 -0.40 -17.00
C VAL A 444 14.51 -1.09 -15.87
N LEU A 445 14.16 -0.34 -14.82
CA LEU A 445 13.40 -0.86 -13.68
C LEU A 445 11.98 -1.27 -14.05
N GLN A 446 11.32 -0.53 -14.95
CA GLN A 446 10.01 -0.91 -15.48
C GLN A 446 10.11 -2.24 -16.24
N SER A 447 11.08 -2.36 -17.14
CA SER A 447 11.33 -3.60 -17.90
C SER A 447 11.64 -4.79 -16.99
N TYR A 448 12.31 -4.54 -15.86
CA TYR A 448 12.60 -5.55 -14.85
C TYR A 448 11.33 -6.04 -14.14
N ILE A 449 10.49 -5.12 -13.66
CA ILE A 449 9.20 -5.44 -13.02
C ILE A 449 8.30 -6.23 -13.98
N GLU A 450 8.33 -5.90 -15.26
CA GLU A 450 7.58 -6.62 -16.28
C GLU A 450 8.01 -8.09 -16.42
N LYS A 451 9.32 -8.37 -16.29
CA LYS A 451 9.91 -9.72 -16.34
C LYS A 451 9.63 -10.57 -15.11
N GLN A 452 9.48 -9.97 -13.92
CA GLN A 452 9.31 -10.71 -12.64
C GLN A 452 8.05 -11.59 -12.55
N LEU A 453 7.07 -11.38 -13.44
CA LEU A 453 5.86 -12.20 -13.51
C LEU A 453 5.70 -13.00 -14.80
N GLY A 454 6.67 -12.94 -15.73
CA GLY A 454 6.70 -13.74 -16.96
C GLY A 454 5.35 -13.78 -17.70
N LEU A 455 4.99 -12.69 -18.39
CA LEU A 455 3.80 -12.64 -19.25
C LEU A 455 4.14 -12.57 -20.74
#